data_AF-A0A934DJV5-F1
#
_entry.id   AF-A0A934DJV5-F1
#
_cell.length_a   1.000
_cell.length_b   1.000
_cell.length_c   1.000
_cell.angle_alpha   90.00
_cell.angle_beta   90.00
_cell.angle_gamma   90.00
#
_symmetry.space_group_name_H-M   'P 1'
#
loop_
_entity.id
_entity.type
_entity.pdbx_description
1 polymer ?
#
loop_
_entity_poly.entity_id
_entity_poly.type
_entity_poly.pdbx_seq_one_letter_code
_entity_poly.pdbx_strand_id
1 'polypeptide(L)'
;MKKKSSAEKVCEPQTEYNLESLLPGGVQGKYVERYREGTNLILLEPDIARAFPTQEAVNNALRLVMQLSGIAKPSKVISASSPSKKRAA
;
A
#
# COMPACT_ATOMS: atom_id res chain seq x y z
N MET A 1 -48.79 -30.48 -17.98
CA MET A 1 -47.34 -30.36 -17.68
C MET A 1 -46.66 -29.70 -18.86
N LYS A 2 -46.14 -28.47 -18.72
CA LYS A 2 -45.23 -27.88 -19.73
C LYS A 2 -43.95 -27.47 -19.03
N LYS A 3 -42.90 -28.28 -19.16
CA LYS A 3 -41.53 -27.91 -18.76
C LYS A 3 -41.07 -26.80 -19.70
N LYS A 4 -40.82 -25.59 -19.17
CA LYS A 4 -39.97 -24.60 -19.84
C LYS A 4 -38.53 -25.03 -19.60
N SER A 5 -37.88 -25.49 -20.66
CA SER A 5 -36.47 -25.86 -20.68
C SER A 5 -35.60 -24.67 -20.26
N SER A 6 -34.58 -24.98 -19.48
CA SER A 6 -33.59 -24.05 -18.94
C SER A 6 -32.98 -23.21 -20.06
N ALA A 7 -33.10 -21.90 -19.93
CA ALA A 7 -32.27 -20.99 -20.71
C ALA A 7 -30.83 -21.14 -20.20
N GLU A 8 -30.05 -21.90 -20.95
CA GLU A 8 -28.61 -22.03 -20.83
C GLU A 8 -27.99 -20.63 -20.94
N LYS A 9 -27.44 -20.12 -19.84
CA LYS A 9 -26.70 -18.85 -19.87
C LYS A 9 -25.31 -19.14 -20.41
N VAL A 10 -25.15 -18.88 -21.70
CA VAL A 10 -23.83 -18.73 -22.33
C VAL A 10 -23.10 -17.63 -21.55
N CYS A 11 -22.02 -18.01 -20.88
CA CYS A 11 -21.12 -17.06 -20.23
C CYS A 11 -20.24 -16.48 -21.34
N GLU A 12 -20.76 -15.46 -22.03
CA GLU A 12 -19.98 -14.70 -22.99
C GLU A 12 -18.80 -14.04 -22.26
N PRO A 13 -17.58 -14.09 -22.80
CA PRO A 13 -16.45 -13.39 -22.21
C PRO A 13 -16.78 -11.91 -22.24
N GLN A 14 -16.98 -11.32 -21.06
CA GLN A 14 -17.38 -9.93 -20.97
C GLN A 14 -16.34 -9.06 -21.68
N THR A 15 -16.82 -8.38 -22.71
CA THR A 15 -16.12 -7.38 -23.49
C THR A 15 -15.35 -6.48 -22.53
N GLU A 16 -14.07 -6.31 -22.82
CA GLU A 16 -13.07 -5.51 -22.11
C GLU A 16 -13.64 -4.50 -21.12
N TYR A 17 -13.23 -4.64 -19.86
CA TYR A 17 -13.64 -3.75 -18.79
C TYR A 17 -13.14 -2.32 -19.04
N ASN A 18 -14.07 -1.40 -19.29
CA ASN A 18 -13.76 0.02 -19.35
C ASN A 18 -13.68 0.61 -17.93
N LEU A 19 -12.50 1.03 -17.50
CA LEU A 19 -12.29 1.57 -16.15
C LEU A 19 -13.06 2.88 -15.90
N GLU A 20 -13.31 3.69 -16.93
CA GLU A 20 -14.04 4.95 -16.81
C GLU A 20 -15.51 4.69 -16.45
N SER A 21 -16.12 3.62 -16.99
CA SER A 21 -17.50 3.23 -16.67
C SER A 21 -17.61 2.55 -15.31
N LEU A 22 -16.58 1.79 -14.90
CA LEU A 22 -16.57 1.07 -13.62
C LEU A 22 -16.26 1.97 -12.42
N LEU A 23 -15.52 3.06 -12.63
CA LEU A 23 -15.06 3.96 -11.58
C LEU A 23 -15.52 5.40 -11.88
N PRO A 24 -16.84 5.68 -11.95
CA PRO A 24 -17.32 7.03 -12.18
C PRO A 24 -16.90 7.94 -11.02
N GLY A 25 -16.10 8.97 -11.33
CA GLY A 25 -15.50 9.86 -10.33
C GLY A 25 -14.23 9.33 -9.67
N GLY A 26 -13.66 8.23 -10.16
CA GLY A 26 -12.37 7.71 -9.73
C GLY A 26 -11.25 8.69 -10.08
N VAL A 27 -10.44 9.06 -9.08
CA VAL A 27 -9.27 9.92 -9.27
C VAL A 27 -8.02 9.05 -9.41
N GLN A 28 -7.38 9.09 -10.58
CA GLN A 28 -6.11 8.38 -10.79
C GLN A 28 -5.05 8.90 -9.82
N GLY A 29 -4.42 7.98 -9.10
CA GLY A 29 -3.31 8.32 -8.21
C GLY A 29 -3.69 8.94 -6.85
N LYS A 30 -4.96 8.85 -6.42
CA LYS A 30 -5.44 9.37 -5.11
C LYS A 30 -4.59 8.99 -3.89
N TYR A 31 -3.89 7.86 -3.94
CA TYR A 31 -3.05 7.33 -2.86
C TYR A 31 -1.58 7.17 -3.26
N VAL A 32 -1.17 7.70 -4.42
CA VAL A 32 0.21 7.52 -4.93
C VAL A 32 1.24 8.09 -3.98
N GLU A 33 0.98 9.27 -3.38
CA GLU A 33 1.93 9.86 -2.43
C GLU A 33 2.05 9.02 -1.15
N ARG A 34 0.94 8.54 -0.57
CA ARG A 34 0.95 7.62 0.59
C ARG A 34 1.65 6.29 0.29
N TYR A 35 1.54 5.82 -0.94
CA TYR A 35 2.24 4.61 -1.37
C TYR A 35 3.74 4.86 -1.57
N ARG A 36 4.11 6.02 -2.13
CA ARG A 36 5.50 6.46 -2.34
C ARG A 36 6.24 6.74 -1.04
N GLU A 37 5.54 7.19 -0.01
CA GLU A 37 6.08 7.30 1.35
C GLU A 37 6.65 5.96 1.83
N GLY A 38 6.12 4.84 1.29
CA GLY A 38 6.65 3.50 1.48
C GLY A 38 6.37 2.97 2.88
N THR A 39 5.89 1.73 2.97
CA THR A 39 5.94 0.98 4.23
C THR A 39 7.07 -0.03 4.11
N ASN A 40 8.16 0.19 4.83
CA ASN A 40 9.25 -0.78 4.91
C ASN A 40 8.80 -1.94 5.81
N LEU A 41 8.26 -3.00 5.18
CA LEU A 41 7.90 -4.23 5.86
C LEU A 41 9.13 -5.12 6.00
N ILE A 42 9.44 -5.51 7.23
CA ILE A 42 10.56 -6.41 7.54
C ILE A 42 9.95 -7.65 8.19
N LEU A 43 10.26 -8.82 7.64
CA LEU A 43 9.85 -10.09 8.22
C LEU A 43 10.68 -10.35 9.48
N LEU A 44 9.99 -10.59 10.60
CA LEU A 44 10.62 -11.03 11.84
C LEU A 44 10.66 -12.56 11.88
N GLU A 45 11.69 -13.09 12.53
CA GLU A 45 11.75 -14.51 12.84
C GLU A 45 10.59 -14.92 13.78
N PRO A 46 10.10 -16.19 13.72
CA PRO A 46 8.92 -16.62 14.47
C PRO A 46 9.04 -16.57 15.98
N ASP A 47 10.24 -16.65 16.52
CA ASP A 47 10.54 -16.47 17.94
C ASP A 47 10.40 -15.00 18.38
N ILE A 48 10.97 -14.08 17.60
CA ILE A 48 10.87 -12.63 17.85
C ILE A 48 9.43 -12.17 17.69
N ALA A 49 8.72 -12.64 16.68
CA ALA A 49 7.31 -12.31 16.47
C ALA A 49 6.41 -12.79 17.63
N ARG A 50 6.75 -13.92 18.27
CA ARG A 50 6.04 -14.39 19.47
C ARG A 50 6.34 -13.53 20.70
N ALA A 51 7.58 -13.05 20.85
CA ALA A 51 7.97 -12.17 21.95
C ALA A 51 7.38 -10.76 21.80
N PHE A 52 7.23 -10.27 20.57
CA PHE A 52 6.72 -8.94 20.25
C PHE A 52 5.48 -9.03 19.33
N PRO A 53 4.27 -9.20 19.91
CA PRO A 53 3.05 -9.40 19.12
C PRO A 53 2.59 -8.15 18.36
N THR A 54 3.14 -6.96 18.67
CA THR A 54 2.76 -5.69 18.03
C THR A 54 3.97 -4.94 17.48
N GLN A 55 3.76 -4.25 16.35
CA GLN A 55 4.75 -3.34 15.76
C GLN A 55 5.19 -2.23 16.73
N GLU A 56 4.29 -1.77 17.60
CA GLU A 56 4.60 -0.75 18.61
C GLU A 56 5.62 -1.26 19.62
N ALA A 57 5.49 -2.50 20.08
CA ALA A 57 6.41 -3.12 21.03
C ALA A 57 7.82 -3.28 20.43
N VAL A 58 7.91 -3.75 19.18
CA VAL A 58 9.20 -3.86 18.45
C VAL A 58 9.86 -2.49 18.31
N ASN A 59 9.10 -1.50 17.82
CA ASN A 59 9.64 -0.17 17.57
C ASN A 59 10.08 0.55 18.84
N ASN A 60 9.38 0.36 19.96
CA ASN A 60 9.78 0.91 21.24
C ASN A 60 11.06 0.25 21.76
N ALA A 61 11.19 -1.07 21.65
CA ALA A 61 12.42 -1.77 22.02
C ALA A 61 13.62 -1.29 21.19
N LEU A 62 13.47 -1.16 19.87
CA LEU A 62 14.54 -0.67 18.99
C LEU A 62 14.92 0.78 19.30
N ARG A 63 13.96 1.65 19.64
CA ARG A 63 14.24 3.02 20.08
C ARG A 63 15.05 3.07 21.36
N LEU A 64 14.76 2.21 22.32
CA LEU A 64 15.55 2.08 23.55
C LEU A 64 16.98 1.64 23.23
N VAL A 65 17.14 0.64 22.35
CA VAL A 65 18.47 0.20 21.90
C VAL A 65 19.23 1.37 21.28
N MET A 66 18.61 2.14 20.37
CA MET A 66 19.25 3.31 19.75
C MET A 66 19.68 4.37 20.78
N GLN A 67 18.88 4.60 21.82
CA GLN A 67 19.22 5.53 22.91
C GLN A 67 20.43 5.04 23.72
N LEU A 68 20.48 3.74 24.02
CA LEU A 68 21.54 3.14 24.81
C LEU A 68 22.85 3.03 24.02
N SER A 69 22.78 2.69 22.74
CA SER A 69 23.95 2.49 21.89
C SER A 69 24.51 3.78 21.29
N GLY A 70 23.89 4.94 21.58
CA GLY A 70 24.32 6.23 21.02
C GLY A 70 24.22 6.30 19.50
N ILE A 71 23.41 5.43 18.87
CA ILE A 71 23.16 5.47 17.42
C ILE A 71 22.40 6.76 17.17
N ALA A 72 23.12 7.78 16.72
CA ALA A 72 22.56 9.09 16.43
C ALA A 72 21.37 8.91 15.50
N LYS A 73 20.23 9.53 15.87
CA LYS A 73 19.05 9.57 15.00
C LYS A 73 19.52 10.08 13.64
N PRO A 74 19.20 9.40 12.51
CA PRO A 74 19.52 9.94 11.21
C PRO A 74 18.90 11.33 11.14
N SER A 75 19.75 12.33 11.04
CA SER A 75 19.37 13.73 10.89
C SER A 75 18.47 13.80 9.67
N LYS A 76 17.19 14.10 9.93
CA LYS A 76 16.13 14.46 8.98
C LYS A 76 16.58 14.30 7.52
N VAL A 77 16.41 13.10 6.97
CA VAL A 77 16.60 12.90 5.53
C VAL A 77 15.71 13.92 4.85
N ILE A 78 16.35 14.84 4.12
CA ILE A 78 15.70 15.86 3.33
C ILE A 78 14.76 15.10 2.40
N SER A 79 13.46 15.12 2.70
CA SER A 79 12.45 14.73 1.73
C SER A 79 12.66 15.68 0.56
N ALA A 80 13.29 15.17 -0.49
CA ALA A 80 13.67 15.91 -1.67
C ALA A 80 12.49 16.77 -2.11
N SER A 81 12.72 18.08 -2.12
CA SER A 81 11.85 19.05 -2.76
C SER A 81 11.51 18.57 -4.16
N SER A 82 10.23 18.36 -4.43
CA SER A 82 9.70 18.15 -5.77
C SER A 82 10.31 19.19 -6.73
N PRO A 83 10.93 18.78 -7.85
CA PRO A 83 11.37 19.75 -8.84
C PRO A 83 10.11 20.36 -9.49
N SER A 84 9.88 21.63 -9.20
CA SER A 84 8.93 22.50 -9.91
C SER A 84 9.26 22.50 -11.40
N LYS A 85 8.67 21.57 -12.16
CA LYS A 85 8.73 21.64 -13.61
C LYS A 85 7.63 22.58 -14.08
N LYS A 86 7.95 23.88 -14.08
CA LYS A 86 7.37 24.83 -15.03
C LYS A 86 7.48 24.18 -16.42
N ARG A 87 6.37 23.79 -17.03
CA ARG A 87 6.30 23.66 -18.48
C ARG A 87 5.66 24.94 -19.00
N ALA A 88 6.53 25.77 -19.55
CA ALA A 88 6.21 26.82 -20.49
C ALA A 88 5.92 26.20 -21.87
N ALA A 89 5.21 26.99 -22.69
CA ALA A 89 4.73 26.77 -24.05
C ALA A 89 3.45 25.93 -24.17
#